data_AF-A0A3D8I0R6-F1
#
_entry.id   AF-A0A3D8I0R6-F1
#
_cell.length_a   1.000
_cell.length_b   1.000
_cell.length_c   1.000
_cell.angle_alpha   90.00
_cell.angle_beta   90.00
_cell.angle_gamma   90.00
#
_symmetry.space_group_name_H-M   'P 1'
#
loop_
_entity.id
_entity.type
_entity.pdbx_description
1 polymer ?
#
loop_
_entity_poly.entity_id
_entity_poly.type
_entity_poly.pdbx_seq_one_letter_code
_entity_poly.pdbx_strand_id
1 'polypeptide(L)'
;DKKYPKTLSNGCKYFAGIVSDRGDKFEPYKPYYEKIKEYMGEEVYNKLSHGISLTSYYKCGDKVMPLSFRVRVFGTRTDYGLYGFDEANGGYRFSQDSSIQANSGNIFYLINDKFVKSNQKISEEKIKGVIY
;
A
#
# COMPACT_ATOMS: atom_id res chain seq x y z
N ASP A 1 -10.37 -16.87 -8.58
CA ASP A 1 -9.43 -15.79 -8.92
C ASP A 1 -9.69 -15.23 -10.30
N LYS A 2 -9.73 -13.89 -10.45
CA LYS A 2 -9.73 -13.25 -11.77
C LYS A 2 -8.27 -13.09 -12.20
N LYS A 3 -7.84 -13.87 -13.19
CA LYS A 3 -6.49 -13.79 -13.77
C LYS A 3 -6.48 -12.64 -14.78
N TYR A 4 -5.76 -11.56 -14.48
CA TYR A 4 -5.60 -10.47 -15.44
C TYR A 4 -4.80 -10.95 -16.67
N PRO A 5 -5.19 -10.56 -17.89
CA PRO A 5 -4.44 -10.91 -19.09
C PRO A 5 -3.04 -10.28 -19.01
N LYS A 6 -2.01 -11.07 -19.31
CA LYS A 6 -0.61 -10.58 -19.32
C LYS A 6 -0.38 -9.49 -20.38
N THR A 7 -1.18 -9.50 -21.45
CA THR A 7 -1.12 -8.52 -22.53
C THR A 7 -2.55 -8.25 -23.03
N LEU A 8 -2.91 -6.98 -23.17
CA LEU A 8 -4.18 -6.54 -23.73
C LEU A 8 -4.13 -6.56 -25.27
N SER A 9 -5.30 -6.60 -25.93
CA SER A 9 -5.43 -6.60 -27.40
C SER A 9 -4.79 -5.38 -28.08
N ASN A 10 -4.66 -4.27 -27.36
CA ASN A 10 -3.98 -3.06 -27.79
C ASN A 10 -2.46 -3.07 -27.51
N GLY A 11 -1.88 -4.21 -27.14
CA GLY A 11 -0.44 -4.38 -26.91
C GLY A 11 0.07 -3.98 -25.52
N CYS A 12 -0.81 -3.52 -24.63
CA CYS A 12 -0.40 -3.11 -23.28
C CYS A 12 0.00 -4.32 -22.42
N LYS A 13 1.10 -4.21 -21.69
CA LYS A 13 1.64 -5.29 -20.85
C LYS A 13 1.23 -5.10 -19.39
N TYR A 14 0.83 -6.20 -18.74
CA TYR A 14 0.52 -6.24 -17.31
C TYR A 14 1.78 -6.41 -16.48
N PHE A 15 1.88 -5.64 -15.40
CA PHE A 15 2.92 -5.74 -14.39
C PHE A 15 2.27 -5.90 -13.01
N ALA A 16 2.80 -6.85 -12.24
CA ALA A 16 2.43 -7.09 -10.85
C ALA A 16 3.68 -7.07 -9.99
N GLY A 17 3.62 -6.36 -8.86
CA GLY A 17 4.75 -6.15 -7.98
C GLY A 17 4.65 -4.80 -7.29
N ILE A 18 5.23 -4.69 -6.09
CA ILE A 18 5.32 -3.41 -5.39
C ILE A 18 6.32 -2.57 -6.15
N VAL A 19 5.85 -1.49 -6.77
CA VAL A 19 6.75 -0.46 -7.28
C VAL A 19 6.95 0.54 -6.14
N SER A 20 7.95 0.26 -5.31
CA SER A 20 8.33 1.07 -4.15
C SER A 20 9.33 2.17 -4.48
N ASP A 21 9.72 2.30 -5.75
CA ASP A 21 10.81 3.19 -6.15
C ASP A 21 10.37 4.65 -6.08
N ARG A 22 10.71 5.31 -4.96
CA ARG A 22 10.48 6.74 -4.70
C ARG A 22 11.58 7.62 -5.30
N GLY A 23 12.22 7.19 -6.38
CA GLY A 23 13.18 8.04 -7.10
C GLY A 23 12.51 9.02 -8.06
N ASP A 24 13.28 10.02 -8.50
CA ASP A 24 12.92 11.08 -9.47
C ASP A 24 12.52 10.58 -10.88
N LYS A 25 12.25 9.28 -11.06
CA LYS A 25 11.84 8.67 -12.34
C LYS A 25 10.39 8.15 -12.32
N PHE A 26 9.56 8.66 -11.42
CA PHE A 26 8.16 8.23 -11.24
C PHE A 26 7.11 9.12 -11.93
N GLU A 27 7.53 9.94 -12.89
CA GLU A 27 6.67 10.83 -13.69
C GLU A 27 5.38 10.18 -14.24
N PRO A 28 5.39 8.93 -14.77
CA PRO A 28 4.19 8.33 -15.32
C PRO A 28 3.07 8.09 -14.30
N TYR A 29 3.40 8.06 -13.00
CA TYR A 29 2.47 7.75 -11.92
C TYR A 29 2.05 8.96 -11.10
N LYS A 30 2.80 10.07 -11.19
CA LYS A 30 2.57 11.29 -10.41
C LYS A 30 1.10 11.77 -10.43
N PRO A 31 0.39 11.79 -11.59
CA PRO A 31 -1.02 12.21 -11.62
C PRO A 31 -1.94 11.35 -10.75
N TYR A 32 -1.61 10.08 -10.54
CA TYR A 32 -2.43 9.18 -9.71
C TYR A 32 -2.18 9.39 -8.22
N TYR A 33 -0.93 9.69 -7.83
CA TYR A 33 -0.62 10.06 -6.44
C TYR A 33 -1.26 11.40 -6.05
N GLU A 34 -1.31 12.36 -6.97
CA GLU A 34 -2.02 13.63 -6.76
C GLU A 34 -3.52 13.41 -6.53
N LYS A 35 -4.18 12.55 -7.31
CA LYS A 35 -5.59 12.17 -7.08
C LYS A 35 -5.80 11.46 -5.74
N ILE A 36 -4.84 10.64 -5.31
CA ILE A 36 -4.90 9.99 -3.99
C ILE A 36 -4.77 11.06 -2.89
N LYS A 37 -3.88 12.04 -3.04
CA LYS A 37 -3.75 13.19 -2.12
C LYS A 37 -5.05 14.01 -2.06
N GLU A 38 -5.67 14.30 -3.20
CA GLU A 38 -6.95 15.01 -3.28
C GLU A 38 -8.06 14.25 -2.52
N TYR A 39 -8.14 12.93 -2.70
CA TYR A 39 -9.15 12.11 -2.03
C TYR A 39 -8.92 11.99 -0.52
N MET A 40 -7.68 11.80 -0.08
CA MET A 40 -7.33 11.59 1.33
C MET A 40 -7.32 12.90 2.14
N GLY A 41 -7.10 14.03 1.47
CA GLY A 41 -6.73 15.29 2.11
C GLY A 41 -5.23 15.34 2.42
N GLU A 42 -4.67 16.55 2.40
CA GLU A 42 -3.22 16.78 2.52
C GLU A 42 -2.62 16.27 3.83
N GLU A 43 -3.29 16.50 4.96
CA GLU A 43 -2.79 16.09 6.28
C GLU A 43 -2.65 14.57 6.38
N VAL A 44 -3.69 13.83 5.97
CA VAL A 44 -3.71 12.37 6.02
C VAL A 44 -2.74 11.79 5.00
N TYR A 45 -2.69 12.37 3.80
CA TYR A 45 -1.75 11.95 2.76
C TYR A 45 -0.31 12.09 3.24
N ASN A 46 0.07 13.21 3.85
CA ASN A 46 1.44 13.41 4.31
C ASN A 46 1.86 12.37 5.36
N LYS A 47 0.97 12.06 6.32
CA LYS A 47 1.20 11.01 7.33
C LYS A 47 1.34 9.61 6.72
N LEU A 48 0.59 9.31 5.67
CA LEU A 48 0.49 7.96 5.08
C LEU A 48 1.28 7.78 3.79
N SER A 49 1.86 8.84 3.23
CA SER A 49 2.58 8.84 1.94
C SER A 49 3.66 7.77 1.88
N HIS A 50 4.35 7.54 3.01
CA HIS A 50 5.35 6.51 3.17
C HIS A 50 4.81 5.07 3.09
N GLY A 51 3.51 4.89 3.19
CA GLY A 51 2.82 3.60 3.11
C GLY A 51 2.12 3.34 1.78
N ILE A 52 2.05 4.31 0.88
CA ILE A 52 1.35 4.18 -0.41
C ILE A 52 2.31 3.56 -1.43
N SER A 53 1.87 2.50 -2.10
CA SER A 53 2.63 1.84 -3.16
C SER A 53 1.71 1.31 -4.25
N LEU A 54 2.14 1.44 -5.50
CA LEU A 54 1.48 0.79 -6.62
C LEU A 54 1.81 -0.71 -6.63
N THR A 55 0.81 -1.57 -6.79
CA THR A 55 1.00 -3.04 -6.73
C THR A 55 0.70 -3.74 -8.05
N SER A 56 -0.08 -3.14 -8.95
CA SER A 56 -0.24 -3.63 -10.32
C SER A 56 -0.70 -2.54 -11.28
N TYR A 57 -0.29 -2.66 -12.54
CA TYR A 57 -0.59 -1.69 -13.61
C TYR A 57 -0.45 -2.30 -15.00
N TYR A 58 -1.06 -1.65 -15.99
CA TYR A 58 -0.76 -1.86 -17.40
C TYR A 58 0.19 -0.77 -17.91
N LYS A 59 1.15 -1.14 -18.76
CA LYS A 59 2.00 -0.20 -19.50
C LYS A 59 1.70 -0.28 -20.99
N CYS A 60 1.38 0.86 -21.59
CA CYS A 60 1.05 1.05 -23.00
C CYS A 60 2.02 2.09 -23.59
N GLY A 61 3.16 1.67 -24.12
CA GLY A 61 4.25 2.59 -24.46
C GLY A 61 4.72 3.34 -23.20
N ASP A 62 4.64 4.67 -23.20
CA ASP A 62 5.01 5.51 -22.05
C ASP A 62 3.85 5.73 -21.07
N LYS A 63 2.62 5.38 -21.46
CA LYS A 63 1.45 5.52 -20.59
C LYS A 63 1.39 4.39 -19.59
N VAL A 64 1.18 4.73 -18.33
CA VAL A 64 0.93 3.76 -17.28
C VAL A 64 -0.49 3.90 -16.74
N MET A 65 -1.20 2.77 -16.62
CA MET A 65 -2.56 2.68 -16.10
C MET A 65 -2.56 1.83 -14.83
N PRO A 66 -2.57 2.44 -13.65
CA PRO A 66 -2.57 1.71 -12.39
C PRO A 66 -3.89 0.97 -12.20
N LEU A 67 -3.79 -0.24 -11.67
CA LEU A 67 -4.94 -1.10 -11.36
C LEU A 67 -5.19 -1.16 -9.86
N SER A 68 -4.12 -1.22 -9.05
CA SER A 68 -4.24 -1.35 -7.60
C SER A 68 -3.13 -0.63 -6.87
N PHE A 69 -3.51 0.09 -5.82
CA PHE A 69 -2.62 0.65 -4.81
C PHE A 69 -2.76 -0.12 -3.51
N ARG A 70 -1.68 -0.16 -2.74
CA ARG A 70 -1.66 -0.63 -1.36
C ARG A 70 -1.28 0.56 -0.48
N VAL A 71 -2.04 0.76 0.60
CA VAL A 71 -1.69 1.71 1.65
C VAL A 71 -1.39 0.91 2.91
N ARG A 72 -0.18 1.03 3.44
CA ARG A 72 0.23 0.43 4.71
C ARG A 72 0.31 1.53 5.76
N VAL A 73 -0.43 1.35 6.85
CA VAL A 73 -0.27 2.19 8.04
C VAL A 73 0.51 1.37 9.06
N PHE A 74 1.64 1.92 9.49
CA PHE A 74 2.43 1.38 10.58
C PHE A 74 2.20 2.26 11.81
N GLY A 75 1.76 1.65 12.91
CA GLY A 75 1.79 2.25 14.23
C GLY A 75 2.90 1.63 15.06
N THR A 76 3.45 2.38 16.00
CA THR A 76 4.28 1.82 17.06
C THR A 76 3.41 1.63 18.29
N ARG A 77 3.42 0.43 18.86
CA ARG A 77 2.84 0.15 20.16
C ARG A 77 3.96 -0.09 21.15
N THR A 78 3.98 0.72 22.20
CA THR A 78 4.87 0.56 23.33
C THR A 78 4.09 -0.15 24.44
N ASP A 79 4.49 -1.37 24.77
CA ASP A 79 3.98 -2.08 25.93
C ASP A 79 4.94 -1.91 27.10
N TYR A 80 4.42 -1.63 28.30
CA TYR A 80 5.20 -1.43 29.52
C TYR A 80 5.12 -2.66 30.41
N GLY A 81 6.24 -3.10 30.97
CA GLY A 81 6.36 -4.38 31.67
C GLY A 81 7.82 -4.81 31.82
N LEU A 82 8.08 -5.92 32.51
CA LEU A 82 9.40 -6.53 32.61
C LEU A 82 9.63 -7.45 31.41
N TYR A 83 10.31 -6.94 30.40
CA TYR A 83 10.68 -7.69 29.20
C TYR A 83 12.12 -8.20 29.32
N GLY A 84 12.36 -9.37 28.72
CA GLY A 84 13.46 -10.30 29.02
C GLY A 84 14.88 -9.71 29.15
N PHE A 85 15.75 -10.49 29.77
CA PHE A 85 17.19 -10.22 29.89
C PHE A 85 17.84 -10.27 28.51
N ASP A 86 18.16 -9.11 27.96
CA ASP A 86 18.92 -8.99 26.73
C ASP A 86 20.40 -8.79 27.10
N GLU A 87 21.19 -9.86 27.00
CA GLU A 87 22.65 -9.82 27.27
C GLU A 87 23.38 -8.81 26.38
N ALA A 88 22.87 -8.52 25.18
CA ALA A 88 23.46 -7.52 24.28
C ALA A 88 23.09 -6.07 24.66
N ASN A 89 22.06 -5.87 25.50
CA ASN A 89 21.55 -4.54 25.88
C ASN A 89 21.55 -4.28 27.39
N GLY A 90 22.17 -5.14 28.19
CA GLY A 90 22.57 -4.82 29.56
C GLY A 90 21.49 -4.94 30.64
N GLY A 91 20.47 -5.78 30.45
CA GLY A 91 19.54 -6.15 31.53
C GLY A 91 18.07 -6.20 31.14
N TYR A 92 17.21 -6.03 32.14
CA TYR A 92 15.75 -6.01 31.97
C TYR A 92 15.30 -4.70 31.30
N ARG A 93 14.36 -4.80 30.36
CA ARG A 93 13.71 -3.63 29.76
C ARG A 93 12.35 -3.40 30.41
N PHE A 94 12.03 -2.13 30.66
CA PHE A 94 10.74 -1.70 31.21
C PHE A 94 9.68 -1.43 30.14
N SER A 95 10.07 -1.46 28.87
CA SER A 95 9.18 -1.32 27.73
C SER A 95 9.66 -2.13 26.53
N GLN A 96 8.72 -2.51 25.68
CA GLN A 96 8.98 -3.13 24.38
C GLN A 96 8.14 -2.42 23.32
N ASP A 97 8.80 -1.97 22.25
CA ASP A 97 8.13 -1.42 21.07
C ASP A 97 7.84 -2.53 20.06
N SER A 98 6.63 -2.54 19.52
CA SER A 98 6.21 -3.41 18.43
C SER A 98 5.59 -2.60 17.30
N SER A 99 5.75 -3.06 16.06
CA SER A 99 5.07 -2.47 14.91
C SER A 99 3.69 -3.10 14.75
N ILE A 100 2.65 -2.28 14.69
CA ILE A 100 1.30 -2.71 14.33
C ILE A 100 1.03 -2.29 12.88
N GLN A 101 0.62 -3.25 12.06
CA GLN A 101 0.11 -2.98 10.71
C GLN A 101 -1.42 -3.02 10.71
N ALA A 102 -2.05 -1.90 10.36
CA ALA A 102 -3.49 -1.87 10.11
C ALA A 102 -3.74 -2.18 8.61
N ASN A 103 -4.26 -3.38 8.34
CA ASN A 103 -4.67 -3.78 7.00
C ASN A 103 -6.17 -3.54 6.81
N SER A 104 -6.53 -2.71 5.82
CA SER A 104 -7.92 -2.47 5.46
C SER A 104 -8.24 -3.17 4.14
N GLY A 105 -9.22 -4.08 4.14
CA GLY A 105 -9.73 -4.75 2.93
C GLY A 105 -10.64 -3.88 2.05
N ASN A 106 -10.51 -2.56 2.15
CA ASN A 106 -11.32 -1.61 1.38
C ASN A 106 -10.89 -1.60 -0.10
N ILE A 107 -11.88 -1.55 -0.99
CA ILE A 107 -11.66 -1.40 -2.43
C ILE A 107 -12.15 -0.01 -2.84
N PHE A 108 -11.35 0.70 -3.63
CA PHE A 108 -11.72 2.00 -4.20
C PHE A 108 -11.64 1.91 -5.73
N TYR A 109 -12.61 2.48 -6.41
CA TYR A 109 -12.63 2.58 -7.86
C TYR A 109 -12.36 4.03 -8.28
N LEU A 110 -11.57 4.22 -9.33
CA LEU A 110 -11.43 5.52 -9.98
C LEU A 110 -12.48 5.62 -11.09
N ILE A 111 -13.52 6.42 -10.86
CA ILE A 111 -14.65 6.60 -11.80
C ILE A 111 -14.72 8.09 -12.14
N ASN A 112 -14.61 8.44 -13.43
CA ASN A 112 -14.61 9.82 -13.90
C ASN A 112 -13.63 10.71 -13.10
N ASP A 113 -12.40 10.21 -12.96
CA ASP A 113 -11.30 10.85 -12.23
C ASP A 113 -11.50 11.05 -10.73
N LYS A 114 -12.55 10.47 -10.13
CA LYS A 114 -12.83 10.53 -8.69
C LYS A 114 -12.78 9.15 -8.05
N PHE A 115 -12.18 9.05 -6.86
CA PHE A 115 -12.18 7.81 -6.10
C PHE A 115 -13.53 7.60 -5.39
N VAL A 116 -14.15 6.44 -5.64
CA VAL A 116 -15.40 6.00 -5.02
C VAL A 116 -15.12 4.73 -4.22
N LYS A 117 -15.45 4.76 -2.93
CA LYS A 117 -15.32 3.58 -2.06
C LYS A 117 -16.34 2.52 -2.48
N SER A 118 -15.89 1.30 -2.67
CA SER A 118 -16.77 0.15 -2.90
C SER A 118 -17.38 -0.33 -1.60
N ASN A 119 -18.62 -0.84 -1.67
CA ASN A 119 -19.23 -1.61 -0.60
C ASN A 119 -18.67 -3.04 -0.51
N GLN A 120 -17.93 -3.49 -1.52
CA GLN A 120 -17.25 -4.78 -1.51
C GLN A 120 -16.05 -4.74 -0.57
N LYS A 121 -15.91 -5.78 0.25
CA LYS A 121 -14.71 -6.04 1.05
C LYS A 121 -13.93 -7.18 0.43
N ILE A 122 -12.60 -7.09 0.44
CA ILE A 122 -11.75 -8.25 0.16
C ILE A 122 -12.03 -9.26 1.29
N SER A 123 -12.36 -10.52 0.94
CA SER A 123 -12.64 -11.56 1.94
C SER A 123 -11.43 -11.76 2.88
N GLU A 124 -11.70 -11.94 4.17
CA GLU A 124 -10.66 -12.02 5.22
C GLU A 124 -9.67 -13.18 5.00
N GLU A 125 -10.09 -14.26 4.34
CA GLU A 125 -9.21 -15.37 3.93
C GLU A 125 -8.06 -14.93 3.01
N LYS A 126 -8.28 -13.91 2.15
CA LYS A 126 -7.21 -13.39 1.28
C LYS A 126 -6.25 -12.46 1.99
N ILE A 127 -6.63 -11.90 3.15
CA ILE A 127 -5.79 -11.00 3.94
C ILE A 127 -4.80 -11.82 4.80
N LYS A 128 -5.24 -12.98 5.33
CA LYS A 128 -4.37 -13.89 6.12
C LYS A 128 -3.25 -14.55 5.30
N GLY A 129 -3.42 -14.69 3.99
CA GLY A 129 -2.39 -15.24 3.08
C GLY A 129 -1.25 -14.28 2.72
N VAL A 130 -1.24 -13.06 3.26
CA VAL A 130 -0.18 -12.05 3.02
C VAL A 130 0.44 -11.65 4.37
N ILE A 131 0.95 -12.64 5.09
CA ILE A 131 1.88 -12.43 6.21
C ILE A 131 3.17 -13.10 5.77
N TYR A 132 4.20 -12.29 5.50
CA TYR A 132 5.58 -12.77 5.41
C TYR A 132 6.11 -12.94 6.83
#